data_AF-A0A9D4EEX3-F1
#
_entry.id   AF-A0A9D4EEX3-F1
#
_cell.length_a   1.000
_cell.length_b   1.000
_cell.length_c   1.000
_cell.angle_alpha   90.00
_cell.angle_beta   90.00
_cell.angle_gamma   90.00
#
_symmetry.space_group_name_H-M   'P 1'
#
loop_
_entity.id
_entity.type
_entity.pdbx_description
1 polymer ?
#
loop_
_entity_poly.entity_id
_entity_poly.type
_entity_poly.pdbx_seq_one_letter_code
_entity_poly.pdbx_strand_id
1 'polypeptide(L)'
;MVNDAIKGDIRNNAEMKIVLVHGKPHLCLFATKDISVNEELRFDYAVPKLPWRKSDEDVAHEVRNDVGIWSPKPKLLLIKT
;
A
#
# COMPACT_ATOMS: atom_id res chain seq x y z
N MET A 1 8.75 -3.46 6.37
CA MET A 1 7.64 -4.42 6.14
C MET A 1 6.44 -3.88 6.88
N VAL A 2 5.32 -3.61 6.19
CA VAL A 2 4.13 -2.97 6.78
C VAL A 2 2.93 -3.85 6.47
N ASN A 3 2.06 -4.10 7.45
CA ASN A 3 0.87 -4.96 7.34
C ASN A 3 -0.28 -4.33 6.53
N ASP A 4 0.04 -3.32 5.73
CA ASP A 4 -0.91 -2.51 4.99
C ASP A 4 -1.07 -3.04 3.57
N ALA A 5 -2.31 -3.12 3.10
CA ALA A 5 -2.66 -3.42 1.72
C ALA A 5 -4.03 -2.82 1.40
N ILE A 6 -4.09 -1.94 0.39
CA ILE A 6 -5.33 -1.27 -0.04
C ILE A 6 -6.39 -2.32 -0.42
N LYS A 7 -7.66 -2.04 -0.14
CA LYS A 7 -8.76 -2.90 -0.59
C LYS A 7 -8.69 -3.11 -2.12
N GLY A 8 -8.60 -4.37 -2.54
CA GLY A 8 -8.42 -4.74 -3.96
C GLY A 8 -6.98 -5.09 -4.35
N ASP A 9 -5.99 -4.81 -3.52
CA ASP A 9 -4.63 -5.35 -3.67
C ASP A 9 -4.66 -6.86 -3.46
N ILE A 10 -3.96 -7.62 -4.31
CA ILE A 10 -3.89 -9.09 -4.22
C ILE A 10 -3.31 -9.58 -2.89
N ARG A 11 -2.50 -8.75 -2.21
CA ARG A 11 -1.90 -9.06 -0.91
C ARG A 11 -2.87 -8.84 0.25
N ASN A 12 -3.95 -8.06 0.06
CA ASN A 12 -4.97 -7.88 1.10
C ASN A 12 -5.69 -9.22 1.32
N ASN A 13 -5.58 -9.74 2.54
CA ASN A 13 -6.15 -11.03 2.92
C ASN A 13 -7.01 -10.95 4.18
N ALA A 14 -7.17 -9.75 4.75
CA ALA A 14 -8.01 -9.52 5.91
C ALA A 14 -8.77 -8.18 5.84
N GLU A 15 -9.95 -8.16 6.45
CA GLU A 15 -10.77 -6.97 6.67
C GLU A 15 -10.87 -6.66 8.16
N MET A 16 -10.69 -5.39 8.52
CA MET A 16 -10.83 -4.90 9.89
C MET A 16 -12.28 -4.54 10.20
N LYS A 17 -12.82 -5.04 11.32
CA LYS A 17 -14.17 -4.73 11.80
C LYS A 17 -14.17 -4.47 13.29
N ILE A 18 -15.04 -3.58 13.73
CA ILE A 18 -15.35 -3.42 15.15
C ILE A 18 -16.52 -4.38 15.47
N VAL A 19 -16.32 -5.26 16.45
CA VAL A 19 -17.32 -6.22 16.91
C VAL A 19 -17.64 -5.94 18.38
N LEU A 20 -18.92 -5.97 18.73
CA LEU A 20 -19.36 -5.84 20.12
C LEU A 20 -19.41 -7.21 20.78
N VAL A 21 -18.59 -7.41 21.82
CA VAL A 21 -18.57 -8.62 22.64
C VAL A 21 -18.92 -8.21 24.07
N HIS A 22 -20.04 -8.71 24.59
CA HIS A 22 -20.57 -8.33 25.91
C HIS A 22 -20.68 -6.80 26.11
N GLY A 23 -21.15 -6.09 25.07
CA GLY A 23 -21.29 -4.63 25.09
C GLY A 23 -19.97 -3.85 24.97
N LYS A 24 -18.82 -4.52 24.81
CA LYS A 24 -17.51 -3.88 24.66
C LYS A 24 -17.04 -3.95 23.19
N PRO A 25 -16.61 -2.84 22.57
CA PRO A 25 -16.07 -2.85 21.23
C PRO A 25 -14.69 -3.49 21.20
N HIS A 26 -14.49 -4.42 20.26
CA HIS A 26 -13.22 -5.06 19.97
C HIS A 26 -12.88 -4.85 18.50
N LEU A 27 -11.61 -4.56 18.22
CA LEU A 27 -11.10 -4.50 16.86
C LEU A 27 -10.62 -5.89 16.44
N CYS A 28 -11.21 -6.43 15.38
CA CYS A 28 -10.93 -7.78 14.90
C CYS A 28 -10.59 -7.77 13.42
N LEU A 29 -9.73 -8.70 13.01
CA LEU A 29 -9.45 -9.00 11.61
C LEU A 29 -10.20 -10.26 11.20
N PHE A 30 -10.82 -10.21 10.03
CA PHE A 30 -11.52 -11.34 9.42
C PHE A 30 -10.86 -11.66 8.09
N ALA A 31 -10.51 -12.93 7.87
CA ALA A 31 -9.95 -13.38 6.60
C ALA A 31 -10.94 -13.11 5.45
N THR A 32 -10.43 -12.60 4.33
CA THR A 32 -11.21 -12.38 3.10
C THR A 32 -10.95 -13.45 2.04
N LYS A 33 -9.95 -14.30 2.26
CA LYS A 33 -9.56 -15.46 1.47
C LYS A 33 -8.81 -16.47 2.35
N ASP A 34 -8.55 -17.65 1.83
CA ASP A 34 -7.70 -18.64 2.51
C ASP A 34 -6.29 -18.05 2.71
N ILE A 35 -5.75 -18.25 3.92
CA ILE A 35 -4.43 -17.74 4.32
C ILE A 35 -3.54 -18.94 4.60
N SER A 36 -2.41 -19.02 3.89
CA SER A 36 -1.46 -20.10 4.07
C SER A 36 -0.65 -19.94 5.36
N VAL A 37 -0.09 -21.03 5.88
CA VAL A 37 0.84 -20.97 7.01
C VAL A 37 2.00 -20.05 6.66
N ASN A 38 2.33 -19.12 7.56
CA ASN A 38 3.34 -18.07 7.39
C ASN A 38 3.02 -16.98 6.35
N GLU A 39 1.83 -16.99 5.74
CA GLU A 39 1.39 -15.85 4.93
C GLU A 39 1.15 -14.64 5.84
N GLU A 40 1.69 -13.49 5.44
CA GLU A 40 1.58 -12.24 6.21
C GLU A 40 0.14 -11.71 6.16
N LEU A 41 -0.43 -11.43 7.33
CA LEU A 41 -1.73 -10.78 7.42
C LEU A 41 -1.63 -9.32 6.99
N ARG A 42 -2.41 -8.95 5.98
CA ARG A 42 -2.42 -7.61 5.40
C ARG A 42 -3.85 -7.13 5.22
N PHE A 43 -4.12 -5.92 5.69
CA PHE A 43 -5.44 -5.29 5.62
C PHE A 43 -5.31 -3.80 5.27
N ASP A 44 -6.42 -3.19 4.85
CA ASP A 44 -6.43 -1.78 4.52
C ASP A 44 -6.57 -0.96 5.81
N TYR A 45 -5.58 -0.10 6.10
CA TYR A 45 -5.65 0.80 7.24
C TYR A 45 -6.72 1.89 7.08
N ALA A 46 -7.36 1.97 5.91
CA ALA A 46 -8.40 2.93 5.55
C ALA A 46 -7.95 4.40 5.62
N VAL A 47 -6.63 4.64 5.58
CA VAL A 47 -6.04 5.98 5.55
C VAL A 47 -5.45 6.22 4.16
N PRO A 48 -6.01 7.13 3.34
CA PRO A 48 -5.60 7.32 1.96
C PRO A 48 -4.12 7.67 1.77
N LYS A 49 -3.57 8.53 2.65
CA LYS A 49 -2.20 9.04 2.55
C LYS A 49 -1.39 8.59 3.76
N LEU A 50 -0.71 7.45 3.62
CA LEU A 50 0.21 6.95 4.62
C LEU A 50 1.66 7.18 4.17
N PRO A 51 2.59 7.51 5.08
CA PRO A 51 3.99 7.80 4.72
C PRO A 51 4.71 6.66 3.98
N TRP A 52 4.23 5.43 4.10
CA TRP A 52 4.78 4.24 3.43
C TRP A 52 4.01 3.81 2.17
N ARG A 53 2.90 4.49 1.82
CA ARG A 53 2.16 4.29 0.56
C ARG A 53 2.67 5.21 -0.56
N LYS A 54 3.82 5.87 -0.36
CA LYS A 54 4.44 6.76 -1.36
C LYS A 54 4.45 6.07 -2.71
N SER A 55 3.92 6.77 -3.72
CA SER A 55 4.03 6.27 -5.09
C SER A 55 5.48 6.36 -5.56
N ASP A 56 5.80 5.66 -6.65
CA ASP A 56 7.11 5.79 -7.29
C ASP A 56 7.37 7.26 -7.71
N GLU A 57 6.33 8.02 -8.04
CA GLU A 57 6.43 9.46 -8.30
C GLU A 57 6.73 10.27 -7.04
N ASP A 58 6.12 9.95 -5.89
CA ASP A 58 6.42 10.62 -4.61
C ASP A 58 7.88 10.37 -4.22
N VAL A 59 8.35 9.13 -4.36
CA VAL A 59 9.76 8.77 -4.14
C VAL A 59 10.67 9.49 -5.14
N ALA A 60 10.31 9.51 -6.43
CA ALA A 60 11.09 10.21 -7.45
C ALA A 60 11.13 11.73 -7.23
N HIS A 61 10.06 12.33 -6.71
CA HIS A 61 10.01 13.75 -6.39
C HIS A 61 10.86 14.08 -5.15
N GLU A 62 10.87 13.21 -4.15
CA GLU A 62 11.79 13.32 -3.00
C GLU A 62 13.25 13.15 -3.43
N VAL A 63 13.58 12.13 -4.21
CA VAL A 63 14.94 11.91 -4.75
C VAL A 63 15.41 13.11 -5.58
N ARG A 64 14.54 13.69 -6.41
CA ARG A 64 14.85 14.93 -7.17
C ARG A 64 15.12 16.14 -6.28
N ASN A 65 14.48 16.22 -5.13
CA ASN A 65 14.65 17.33 -4.19
C ASN A 65 15.87 17.13 -3.29
N ASP A 66 16.23 15.88 -2.96
CA ASP A 66 17.37 15.53 -2.10
C ASP A 66 18.70 15.50 -2.88
N VAL A 67 18.64 15.08 -4.15
CA VAL A 67 19.77 15.17 -5.09
C VAL A 67 19.55 16.41 -5.96
N GLY A 68 20.01 17.56 -5.50
CA GLY A 68 20.01 18.78 -6.31
C GLY A 68 20.60 18.51 -7.70
N ILE A 69 19.73 18.45 -8.71
CA ILE A 69 20.03 18.31 -10.15
C ILE A 69 20.53 16.90 -10.57
N TRP A 70 19.62 16.09 -11.13
CA TRP A 70 19.80 15.47 -12.47
C TRP A 70 18.45 14.99 -13.05
N SER A 71 18.05 15.57 -14.18
CA SER A 71 16.86 15.15 -14.95
C SER A 71 17.23 14.11 -16.01
N PRO A 72 16.74 12.87 -15.95
CA PRO A 72 16.74 12.01 -17.12
C PRO A 72 15.58 12.44 -18.03
N LYS A 73 15.89 13.08 -19.16
CA LYS A 73 14.87 13.30 -20.20
C LYS A 73 14.36 11.93 -20.68
N PRO A 74 13.05 11.69 -20.78
CA PRO A 74 12.56 10.47 -21.40
C PRO A 74 12.98 10.46 -22.88
N LYS A 75 13.63 9.38 -23.33
CA LYS A 75 13.90 9.14 -24.75
C LYS A 75 12.55 8.98 -25.45
N LEU A 76 12.05 10.02 -26.12
CA LEU A 76 11.12 9.82 -27.23
C LEU A 76 11.91 9.11 -28.34
N LEU A 77 11.66 7.81 -28.52
CA LEU A 77 12.01 7.10 -29.74
C LEU A 77 11.02 7.57 -30.83
N LEU A 78 11.42 8.61 -31.56
CA LEU A 78 10.75 9.00 -32.79
C LEU A 78 11.13 7.97 -33.87
N ILE A 79 10.25 6.98 -34.09
CA ILE A 79 10.34 6.12 -35.27
C ILE A 79 9.90 6.99 -36.45
N LYS A 80 10.86 7.40 -37.29
CA LYS A 80 10.55 7.90 -38.64
C LYS A 80 10.33 6.67 -39.53
N THR A 81 9.08 6.48 -39.96
CA THR A 81 8.75 5.75 -41.19
C THR A 81 8.91 6.66 -42.39
#